data_AF-A0A370HTA5-F1
#
_entry.id   AF-A0A370HTA5-F1
#
_cell.length_a   1.000
_cell.length_b   1.000
_cell.length_c   1.000
_cell.angle_alpha   90.00
_cell.angle_beta   90.00
_cell.angle_gamma   90.00
#
_symmetry.space_group_name_H-M   'P 1'
#
loop_
_entity.id
_entity.type
_entity.pdbx_description
1 polymer ?
#
loop_
_entity_poly.entity_id
_entity_poly.type
_entity_poly.pdbx_seq_one_letter_code
_entity_poly.pdbx_strand_id
1 'polypeptide(L)'
;MGQRSMVGFGIASLLVAAAGVLAPQAAARELTPGVDCERITCRNDTADMYRLEIEVSCWNGVFTEIRYIAAHSTRYFDDLGCAPITEPGTTEQDPPTMRPDGTWDHPAPRHQPGRTIPQSPRRIDYRAAVVDNDPPRPRSGSAGS
;
A
#
# COMPACT_ATOMS: atom_id res chain seq x y z
N MET A 1 87.40 -14.97 7.79
CA MET A 1 85.92 -14.90 7.69
C MET A 1 85.54 -13.44 7.78
N GLY A 2 85.17 -12.83 6.64
CA GLY A 2 84.86 -11.41 6.47
C GLY A 2 83.47 -11.04 7.02
N GLN A 3 83.32 -9.79 7.51
CA GLN A 3 82.56 -8.68 6.87
C GLN A 3 81.05 -8.97 6.71
N ARG A 4 80.09 -8.06 6.95
CA ARG A 4 80.01 -6.63 7.32
C ARG A 4 78.54 -6.33 7.68
N SER A 5 78.36 -5.23 8.40
CA SER A 5 77.18 -4.42 8.73
C SER A 5 75.94 -4.47 7.81
N MET A 6 74.73 -4.27 8.36
CA MET A 6 73.76 -3.32 7.77
C MET A 6 72.60 -2.93 8.71
N VAL A 7 72.37 -1.61 8.79
CA VAL A 7 71.18 -0.91 9.27
C VAL A 7 70.05 -1.07 8.24
N GLY A 8 68.78 -1.12 8.66
CA GLY A 8 67.63 -1.12 7.74
C GLY A 8 66.35 -0.54 8.34
N PHE A 9 65.95 0.63 7.84
CA PHE A 9 64.63 1.28 7.99
C PHE A 9 63.58 0.58 7.10
N GLY A 10 62.29 0.61 7.49
CA GLY A 10 61.17 0.16 6.62
C GLY A 10 59.81 0.63 7.15
N ILE A 11 59.36 1.84 6.79
CA ILE A 11 58.31 2.19 5.79
C ILE A 11 56.87 2.01 6.29
N ALA A 12 56.15 3.13 6.29
CA ALA A 12 54.74 3.30 6.63
C ALA A 12 53.79 2.81 5.52
N SER A 13 52.62 2.31 5.93
CA SER A 13 51.43 2.19 5.08
C SER A 13 50.19 2.60 5.87
N LEU A 14 49.83 3.88 5.76
CA LEU A 14 48.52 4.40 6.17
C LEU A 14 47.48 3.94 5.14
N LEU A 15 46.71 2.91 5.46
CA LEU A 15 45.49 2.57 4.73
C LEU A 15 44.39 3.55 5.15
N VAL A 16 44.11 4.53 4.28
CA VAL A 16 42.91 5.36 4.40
C VAL A 16 41.71 4.49 4.03
N ALA A 17 41.03 3.96 5.04
CA ALA A 17 39.72 3.35 4.84
C ALA A 17 38.73 4.48 4.55
N ALA A 18 38.36 4.63 3.27
CA ALA A 18 37.24 5.45 2.87
C ALA A 18 35.97 4.84 3.48
N ALA A 19 35.52 5.37 4.62
CA ALA A 19 34.19 5.12 5.14
C ALA A 19 33.20 5.81 4.20
N GLY A 20 32.87 5.14 3.09
CA GLY A 20 31.70 5.48 2.29
C GLY A 20 30.49 5.33 3.20
N VAL A 21 29.92 6.45 3.63
CA VAL A 21 28.62 6.49 4.28
C VAL A 21 27.64 6.00 3.21
N LEU A 22 27.37 4.68 3.23
CA LEU A 22 26.24 4.13 2.52
C LEU A 22 25.02 4.82 3.12
N ALA A 23 24.45 5.77 2.38
CA ALA A 23 23.09 6.20 2.61
C ALA A 23 22.26 4.93 2.82
N PRO A 24 21.29 4.92 3.76
CA PRO A 24 20.38 3.79 3.87
C PRO A 24 19.73 3.64 2.51
N GLN A 25 20.21 2.68 1.73
CA GLN A 25 19.53 2.23 0.54
C GLN A 25 18.16 1.85 1.06
N ALA A 26 17.16 2.59 0.58
CA ALA A 26 15.77 2.25 0.77
C ALA A 26 15.66 0.83 0.23
N ALA A 27 15.81 -0.14 1.12
CA ALA A 27 15.73 -1.55 0.79
C ALA A 27 14.26 -1.75 0.48
N ALA A 28 13.89 -1.52 -0.79
CA ALA A 28 12.72 -2.09 -1.39
C ALA A 28 12.79 -3.57 -1.00
N ARG A 29 11.84 -3.99 -0.18
CA ARG A 29 11.82 -5.33 0.37
C ARG A 29 11.68 -6.26 -0.85
N GLU A 30 12.77 -6.90 -1.24
CA GLU A 30 12.77 -7.78 -2.41
C GLU A 30 11.76 -8.89 -2.14
N LEU A 31 10.64 -8.87 -2.87
CA LEU A 31 9.58 -9.88 -2.77
C LEU A 31 10.08 -11.23 -3.26
N THR A 32 10.73 -11.21 -4.42
CA THR A 32 11.41 -12.32 -5.08
C THR A 32 12.11 -11.78 -6.33
N PRO A 33 13.28 -12.32 -6.72
CA PRO A 33 13.92 -11.96 -7.98
C PRO A 33 12.97 -12.07 -9.18
N GLY A 34 12.85 -11.01 -9.97
CA GLY A 34 11.99 -10.96 -11.17
C GLY A 34 10.54 -10.53 -10.93
N VAL A 35 10.13 -10.31 -9.68
CA VAL A 35 8.87 -9.65 -9.33
C VAL A 35 9.18 -8.27 -8.74
N ASP A 36 8.76 -7.23 -9.45
CA ASP A 36 8.98 -5.83 -9.09
C ASP A 36 7.64 -5.12 -8.91
N CYS A 37 7.41 -4.53 -7.75
CA CYS A 37 6.13 -3.92 -7.40
C CYS A 37 6.35 -2.52 -6.84
N GLU A 38 5.75 -1.54 -7.51
CA GLU A 38 5.79 -0.15 -7.11
C GLU A 38 4.37 0.44 -7.06
N ARG A 39 3.98 0.93 -5.88
CA ARG A 39 2.65 1.49 -5.60
C ARG A 39 1.53 0.51 -5.96
N ILE A 40 0.89 0.71 -7.11
CA ILE A 40 -0.26 -0.08 -7.62
C ILE A 40 0.09 -0.86 -8.89
N THR A 41 1.35 -0.82 -9.31
CA THR A 41 1.84 -1.52 -10.49
C THR A 41 2.79 -2.61 -10.05
N CYS A 42 2.58 -3.82 -10.57
CA CYS A 42 3.54 -4.91 -10.43
C CYS A 42 3.94 -5.42 -11.82
N ARG A 43 5.21 -5.76 -11.97
CA ARG A 43 5.78 -6.46 -13.11
C ARG A 43 6.32 -7.81 -12.65
N ASN A 44 6.05 -8.84 -13.44
CA ASN A 44 6.58 -10.17 -13.28
C ASN A 44 7.30 -10.57 -14.57
N ASP A 45 8.62 -10.62 -14.53
CA ASP A 45 9.46 -10.96 -15.67
C ASP A 45 9.77 -12.47 -15.74
N THR A 46 9.22 -13.27 -14.82
CA THR A 46 9.46 -14.72 -14.72
C THR A 46 8.42 -15.53 -15.52
N ALA A 47 8.67 -16.84 -15.64
CA ALA A 47 7.79 -17.80 -16.31
C ALA A 47 6.64 -18.33 -15.42
N ASP A 48 6.64 -17.98 -14.13
CA ASP A 48 5.65 -18.45 -13.15
C ASP A 48 4.59 -17.38 -12.88
N MET A 49 3.40 -17.81 -12.47
CA MET A 49 2.42 -16.93 -11.84
C MET A 49 2.74 -16.75 -10.36
N TYR A 50 2.57 -15.53 -9.86
CA TYR A 50 2.77 -15.21 -8.45
C TYR A 50 1.47 -14.79 -7.77
N ARG A 51 1.24 -15.35 -6.59
CA ARG A 51 0.30 -14.86 -5.58
C ARG A 51 1.01 -13.80 -4.73
N LEU A 52 0.50 -12.58 -4.79
CA LEU A 52 0.95 -11.44 -4.01
C LEU A 52 0.10 -11.31 -2.75
N GLU A 53 0.77 -11.13 -1.61
CA GLU A 53 0.14 -10.68 -0.37
C GLU A 53 0.40 -9.18 -0.21
N ILE A 54 -0.67 -8.39 -0.26
CA ILE A 54 -0.62 -6.93 -0.27
C ILE A 54 -1.28 -6.41 1.00
N GLU A 55 -0.57 -5.57 1.74
CA GLU A 55 -1.14 -4.83 2.86
C GLU A 55 -1.42 -3.40 2.43
N VAL A 56 -2.69 -3.00 2.55
CA VAL A 56 -3.17 -1.66 2.17
C VAL A 56 -3.51 -0.88 3.44
N SER A 57 -2.87 0.26 3.60
CA SER A 57 -3.14 1.18 4.70
C SER A 57 -4.02 2.34 4.25
N CYS A 58 -5.14 2.50 4.95
CA CYS A 58 -6.15 3.53 4.77
C CYS A 58 -6.22 4.44 6.01
N TRP A 59 -7.03 5.49 5.95
CA TRP A 59 -7.25 6.34 7.13
C TRP A 59 -8.04 5.64 8.23
N ASN A 60 -8.93 4.73 7.86
CA ASN A 60 -9.82 4.00 8.76
C ASN A 60 -9.29 2.62 9.18
N GLY A 61 -8.08 2.23 8.76
CA GLY A 61 -7.48 0.96 9.15
C GLY A 61 -6.47 0.42 8.14
N VAL A 62 -6.11 -0.85 8.34
CA VAL A 62 -5.22 -1.62 7.48
C VAL A 62 -5.93 -2.92 7.14
N PHE A 63 -5.82 -3.37 5.89
CA PHE A 63 -6.32 -4.67 5.48
C PHE A 63 -5.32 -5.37 4.57
N THR A 64 -5.41 -6.70 4.52
CA THR A 64 -4.58 -7.54 3.66
C THR A 64 -5.43 -8.10 2.54
N GLU A 65 -4.86 -8.13 1.35
CA GLU A 65 -5.51 -8.61 0.16
C GLU A 65 -4.57 -9.50 -0.67
N ILE A 66 -5.16 -10.48 -1.34
CA ILE A 66 -4.45 -11.38 -2.25
C ILE A 66 -4.70 -10.94 -3.69
N ARG A 67 -3.63 -10.83 -4.45
CA ARG A 67 -3.66 -10.57 -5.89
C ARG A 67 -2.78 -11.57 -6.63
N TYR A 68 -3.01 -11.68 -7.94
CA TYR A 68 -2.25 -12.56 -8.81
C TYR A 68 -1.63 -11.76 -9.94
N ILE A 69 -0.38 -12.07 -10.27
CA ILE A 69 0.30 -11.55 -11.45
C ILE A 69 0.80 -12.71 -12.30
N ALA A 70 0.37 -12.73 -13.57
CA ALA A 70 0.73 -13.81 -14.49
C ALA A 70 2.21 -13.72 -14.90
N ALA A 71 2.74 -14.83 -15.41
CA ALA A 71 4.06 -14.88 -16.03
C ALA A 71 4.22 -13.81 -17.12
N HIS A 72 5.41 -13.22 -17.20
CA HIS A 72 5.78 -12.21 -18.20
C HIS A 72 4.74 -11.10 -18.39
N SER A 73 4.19 -10.57 -17.30
CA SER A 73 3.11 -9.58 -17.35
C SER A 73 3.38 -8.38 -16.47
N THR A 74 2.71 -7.27 -16.80
CA THR A 74 2.58 -6.11 -15.93
C THR A 74 1.11 -5.93 -15.60
N ARG A 75 0.80 -5.76 -14.31
CA ARG A 75 -0.56 -5.56 -13.83
C ARG A 75 -0.67 -4.26 -13.05
N TYR A 76 -1.72 -3.51 -13.36
CA TYR A 76 -2.14 -2.33 -12.62
C TYR A 76 -3.34 -2.72 -11.74
N PHE A 77 -3.27 -2.43 -10.45
CA PHE A 77 -4.34 -2.69 -9.49
C PHE A 77 -5.11 -1.39 -9.19
N ASP A 78 -6.01 -1.03 -10.10
CA ASP A 78 -6.92 0.12 -9.97
C ASP A 78 -8.00 -0.09 -8.89
N ASP A 79 -8.21 -1.34 -8.50
CA ASP A 79 -9.22 -1.78 -7.54
C ASP A 79 -8.69 -1.90 -6.10
N LEU A 80 -7.41 -1.60 -5.84
CA LEU A 80 -6.88 -1.46 -4.47
C LEU A 80 -7.47 -0.20 -3.84
N GLY A 81 -8.64 -0.35 -3.23
CA GLY A 81 -9.45 0.73 -2.70
C GLY A 81 -9.54 0.71 -1.18
N CYS A 82 -9.64 1.91 -0.59
CA CYS A 82 -10.05 2.05 0.80
C CYS A 82 -11.56 2.15 0.88
N ALA A 83 -12.17 1.52 1.88
CA ALA A 83 -13.59 1.70 2.14
C ALA A 83 -13.89 3.18 2.38
N PRO A 84 -14.96 3.73 1.77
CA PRO A 84 -15.30 5.14 1.94
C PRO A 84 -15.68 5.42 3.40
N ILE A 85 -15.50 6.66 3.83
CA ILE A 85 -15.97 7.12 5.14
C ILE A 85 -17.26 7.90 4.94
N THR A 86 -18.26 7.62 5.78
CA THR A 86 -19.49 8.41 5.84
C THR A 86 -19.38 9.37 7.03
N GLU A 87 -19.45 10.67 6.75
CA GLU A 87 -19.54 11.68 7.81
C GLU A 87 -20.82 11.46 8.63
N PRO A 88 -20.84 11.87 9.91
CA PRO A 88 -22.08 11.91 10.66
C PRO A 88 -23.12 12.79 9.95
N GLY A 89 -24.36 12.30 9.89
CA GLY A 89 -25.49 13.13 9.45
C GLY A 89 -25.84 14.19 10.49
N THR A 90 -26.68 15.14 10.08
CA THR A 90 -27.26 16.14 10.97
C THR A 90 -28.74 15.89 11.16
N THR A 91 -29.25 16.27 12.33
CA THR A 91 -30.69 16.33 12.58
C THR A 91 -31.03 17.78 12.88
N GLU A 92 -31.88 18.36 12.04
CA GLU A 92 -32.33 19.74 12.17
C GLU A 92 -33.77 19.75 12.66
N GLN A 93 -34.02 20.55 13.69
CA GLN A 93 -35.36 20.80 14.19
C GLN A 93 -35.75 22.22 13.79
N ASP A 94 -36.75 22.33 12.91
CA ASP A 94 -37.34 23.62 12.61
C ASP A 94 -38.06 24.18 13.85
N PRO A 95 -38.03 25.52 14.04
CA PRO A 95 -38.80 26.14 15.11
C PRO A 95 -40.30 25.92 14.88
N PRO A 96 -41.09 25.81 15.96
CA PRO A 96 -42.53 25.73 15.83
C PRO A 96 -43.10 27.03 15.25
N THR A 97 -44.19 26.90 14.49
CA THR A 97 -44.90 28.06 13.90
C THR A 97 -46.32 28.12 14.42
N MET A 98 -46.79 29.32 14.78
CA MET A 98 -48.18 29.51 15.21
C MET A 98 -49.07 29.68 13.97
N ARG A 99 -50.17 28.93 13.92
CA ARG A 99 -51.21 29.04 12.88
C ARG A 99 -52.16 30.21 13.18
N PRO A 100 -52.89 30.74 12.17
CA PRO A 100 -53.85 31.83 12.36
C PRO A 100 -54.99 31.52 13.34
N ASP A 101 -55.29 30.24 13.59
CA ASP A 101 -56.30 29.77 14.55
C ASP A 101 -55.77 29.70 16.01
N GLY A 102 -54.51 30.09 16.23
CA GLY A 102 -53.86 30.09 17.54
C GLY A 102 -53.23 28.75 17.94
N THR A 103 -53.29 27.73 17.08
CA THR A 103 -52.62 26.44 17.33
C THR A 103 -51.13 26.49 16.97
N TRP A 104 -50.32 25.66 17.62
CA TRP A 104 -48.90 25.53 17.31
C TRP A 104 -48.65 24.35 16.37
N ASP A 105 -47.84 24.59 15.34
CA ASP A 105 -47.28 23.56 14.48
C ASP A 105 -45.87 23.22 14.93
N HIS A 106 -45.62 21.93 15.19
CA HIS A 106 -44.32 21.41 15.58
C HIS A 106 -43.83 20.50 14.45
N PRO A 107 -43.05 21.03 13.50
CA PRO A 107 -42.53 20.22 12.42
C PRO A 107 -41.67 19.08 12.97
N ALA A 108 -41.75 17.90 12.34
CA ALA A 108 -40.90 16.78 12.71
C ALA A 108 -39.42 17.12 12.40
N PRO A 109 -38.47 16.59 13.18
CA PRO A 109 -37.05 16.75 12.87
C PRO A 109 -36.74 16.22 11.47
N ARG A 110 -35.95 16.97 10.72
CA ARG A 110 -35.41 16.52 9.42
C ARG A 110 -34.04 15.91 9.63
N HIS A 111 -33.86 14.69 9.13
CA HIS A 111 -32.53 14.08 9.07
C HIS A 111 -31.88 14.35 7.72
N GLN A 112 -30.66 14.88 7.75
CA GLN A 112 -29.81 15.02 6.58
C GLN A 112 -28.66 14.02 6.71
N PRO A 113 -28.54 13.05 5.78
CA PRO A 113 -27.44 12.10 5.83
C PRO A 113 -26.11 12.82 5.60
N GLY A 114 -25.06 12.33 6.28
CA GLY A 114 -23.71 12.83 6.06
C GLY A 114 -23.16 12.43 4.70
N ARG A 115 -22.08 13.07 4.28
CA ARG A 115 -21.48 12.83 2.97
C ARG A 115 -20.61 11.58 3.01
N THR A 116 -20.67 10.80 1.93
CA THR A 116 -19.74 9.69 1.71
C THR A 116 -18.50 10.23 1.00
N ILE A 117 -17.34 10.06 1.63
CA ILE A 117 -16.04 10.52 1.14
C ILE A 117 -15.26 9.30 0.63
N PRO A 118 -14.94 9.25 -0.69
CA PRO A 118 -14.09 8.20 -1.22
C PRO A 118 -12.68 8.32 -0.63
N GLN A 119 -12.02 7.17 -0.43
CA GLN A 119 -10.69 7.11 0.17
C GLN A 119 -9.70 6.49 -0.81
N SER A 120 -8.48 7.01 -0.80
CA SER A 120 -7.34 6.42 -1.50
C SER A 120 -6.39 5.74 -0.52
N PRO A 121 -5.72 4.64 -0.92
CA PRO A 121 -4.62 4.07 -0.16
C PRO A 121 -3.57 5.11 0.20
N ARG A 122 -3.16 5.14 1.47
CA ARG A 122 -2.05 5.96 1.94
C ARG A 122 -0.71 5.27 1.72
N ARG A 123 -0.70 3.95 1.90
CA ARG A 123 0.47 3.11 1.75
C ARG A 123 0.04 1.73 1.25
N ILE A 124 0.84 1.17 0.36
CA ILE A 124 0.68 -0.19 -0.17
C ILE A 124 2.02 -0.87 0.08
N ASP A 125 2.00 -1.89 0.92
CA ASP A 125 3.16 -2.72 1.21
C ASP A 125 2.94 -4.10 0.62
N TYR A 126 3.81 -4.52 -0.28
CA TYR A 126 3.86 -5.89 -0.74
C TYR A 126 4.61 -6.73 0.31
N ARG A 127 3.94 -7.72 0.89
CA ARG A 127 4.45 -8.54 2.00
C ARG A 127 5.15 -9.80 1.51
N ALA A 128 4.59 -10.44 0.49
CA ALA A 128 5.14 -11.66 -0.11
C ALA A 128 4.74 -11.78 -1.58
N ALA A 129 5.59 -12.43 -2.37
CA ALA A 129 5.26 -12.98 -3.67
C ALA A 129 5.61 -14.47 -3.64
N VAL A 130 4.61 -15.33 -3.84
CA VAL A 130 4.78 -16.79 -3.81
C VAL A 130 4.33 -17.37 -5.14
N VAL A 131 5.12 -18.27 -5.72
CA VAL A 131 4.73 -18.99 -6.94
C VAL A 131 3.41 -19.73 -6.71
N ASP A 132 2.43 -19.49 -7.57
CA ASP A 132 1.10 -20.10 -7.53
C ASP A 132 0.59 -20.27 -8.96
N ASN A 133 0.95 -21.41 -9.58
CA ASN A 133 0.59 -21.75 -10.95
C ASN A 133 -0.79 -22.43 -11.08
N ASP A 134 -1.56 -22.52 -9.99
CA ASP A 134 -2.94 -23.05 -9.97
C ASP A 134 -3.89 -22.09 -9.24
N PRO A 135 -4.07 -20.86 -9.75
CA PRO A 135 -4.89 -19.86 -9.09
C PRO A 135 -6.37 -20.29 -9.05
N PRO A 136 -7.12 -19.86 -8.01
CA PRO A 136 -8.58 -20.04 -7.98
C PRO A 136 -9.20 -19.50 -9.27
N ARG A 137 -10.00 -20.33 -9.95
CA ARG A 137 -10.71 -19.90 -11.16
C ARG A 137 -11.63 -18.72 -10.81
N PRO A 138 -11.72 -17.69 -11.67
CA PRO A 138 -12.72 -16.64 -11.51
C PRO A 138 -14.09 -17.28 -11.35
N ARG A 139 -14.87 -16.86 -10.35
CA ARG A 139 -16.27 -17.30 -10.24
C ARG A 139 -16.96 -16.83 -11.52
N SER A 140 -17.40 -17.76 -12.36
CA SER A 140 -18.20 -17.46 -13.54
C SER A 140 -19.57 -16.98 -13.08
N GLY A 141 -19.70 -15.68 -12.83
CA GLY A 141 -20.99 -15.04 -12.60
C GLY A 141 -21.72 -14.92 -13.92
N SER A 142 -22.42 -15.97 -14.34
CA SER A 142 -23.48 -15.83 -15.33
C SER A 142 -24.67 -15.16 -14.65
N ALA A 143 -24.65 -13.82 -14.60
CA ALA A 143 -25.87 -13.06 -14.40
C ALA A 143 -26.44 -12.81 -15.81
N GLY A 144 -27.20 -13.79 -16.30
CA GLY A 144 -28.14 -13.54 -17.37
C GLY A 144 -29.32 -12.75 -16.80
N SER A 145 -29.52 -11.54 -17.29
CA SER A 145 -30.73 -10.73 -17.12
C SER A 145 -30.84 -9.74 -18.26
#